data_AF-A0A3D5CYS2-F1
#
_entry.id   AF-A0A3D5CYS2-F1
#
_cell.length_a   1.000
_cell.length_b   1.000
_cell.length_c   1.000
_cell.angle_alpha   90.00
_cell.angle_beta   90.00
_cell.angle_gamma   90.00
#
_symmetry.space_group_name_H-M   'P 1'
#
loop_
_entity.id
_entity.type
_entity.pdbx_description
1 polymer ?
#
loop_
_entity_poly.entity_id
_entity_poly.type
_entity_poly.pdbx_seq_one_letter_code
_entity_poly.pdbx_strand_id
1 'polypeptide(L)'
;MNQKGTLTFFCGKMGAGKTTKSKTLALEKNAVLISEDDWLSAHYPDQIYSFDDYMTHSARIKPFVKLHVQSILKTGTNVVMDFPANT
;
A
#
# COMPACT_ATOMS: atom_id res chain seq x y z
N MET A 1 27.91 -2.63 -0.67
CA MET A 1 26.68 -2.16 -0.01
C MET A 1 25.51 -2.60 -0.86
N ASN A 2 24.58 -3.41 -0.35
CA ASN A 2 23.38 -3.74 -1.12
C ASN A 2 22.54 -2.48 -1.28
N GLN A 3 22.27 -2.09 -2.53
CA GLN A 3 21.41 -0.96 -2.85
C GLN A 3 20.00 -1.28 -2.34
N LYS A 4 19.43 -0.38 -1.53
CA LYS A 4 18.04 -0.51 -1.07
C LYS A 4 17.09 -0.26 -2.24
N GLY A 5 15.93 -0.91 -2.21
CA GLY A 5 14.85 -0.65 -3.15
C GLY A 5 14.28 0.76 -2.98
N THR A 6 13.57 1.22 -4.01
CA THR A 6 12.86 2.50 -3.99
C THR A 6 11.42 2.28 -3.56
N LEU A 7 10.95 3.12 -2.62
CA LEU A 7 9.53 3.20 -2.27
C LEU A 7 8.89 4.32 -3.09
N THR A 8 7.85 4.00 -3.84
CA THR A 8 6.95 5.00 -4.44
C THR A 8 5.61 4.98 -3.73
N PHE A 9 5.18 6.14 -3.23
CA PHE A 9 3.92 6.32 -2.51
C PHE A 9 3.07 7.36 -3.23
N PHE A 10 1.82 7.03 -3.54
CA PHE A 10 0.93 7.93 -4.28
C PHE A 10 0.08 8.78 -3.34
N CYS A 11 0.08 10.10 -3.56
CA CYS A 11 -0.76 11.04 -2.83
C CYS A 11 -1.78 11.71 -3.78
N GLY A 12 -3.02 11.91 -3.32
CA GLY A 12 -4.06 12.57 -4.12
C GLY A 12 -5.48 12.26 -3.67
N LYS A 13 -6.45 13.08 -4.11
CA LYS A 13 -7.87 12.97 -3.75
C LYS A 13 -8.49 11.63 -4.16
N MET A 14 -9.63 11.28 -3.57
CA MET A 14 -10.44 10.14 -4.00
C MET A 14 -10.82 10.32 -5.48
N GLY A 15 -10.70 9.26 -6.29
CA GLY A 15 -10.94 9.31 -7.73
C GLY A 15 -9.83 9.92 -8.59
N ALA A 16 -8.68 10.32 -8.03
CA ALA A 16 -7.58 10.93 -8.79
C ALA A 16 -6.76 9.95 -9.67
N GLY A 17 -7.20 8.69 -9.83
CA GLY A 17 -6.51 7.69 -10.67
C GLY A 17 -5.27 7.04 -10.05
N LYS A 18 -5.05 7.18 -8.73
CA LYS A 18 -3.88 6.63 -8.01
C LYS A 18 -3.71 5.12 -8.20
N THR A 19 -4.79 4.36 -8.00
CA THR A 19 -4.80 2.89 -8.13
C THR A 19 -4.44 2.40 -9.53
N THR A 20 -4.90 3.10 -10.57
CA THR A 20 -4.51 2.77 -11.95
C THR A 20 -3.02 3.04 -12.15
N LYS A 21 -2.53 4.19 -11.71
CA LYS A 21 -1.13 4.57 -11.89
C LYS A 21 -0.17 3.72 -11.05
N SER A 22 -0.57 3.31 -9.84
CA SER A 22 0.22 2.44 -8.97
C SER A 22 0.43 1.06 -9.60
N LYS A 23 -0.62 0.47 -10.18
CA LYS A 23 -0.53 -0.80 -10.93
C LYS A 23 0.40 -0.68 -12.13
N THR A 24 0.22 0.35 -12.96
CA THR A 24 1.10 0.58 -14.12
C THR A 24 2.56 0.74 -13.69
N LEU A 25 2.83 1.57 -12.68
CA LEU A 25 4.19 1.83 -12.23
C LEU A 25 4.84 0.58 -11.60
N ALA A 26 4.07 -0.23 -10.88
CA ALA A 26 4.58 -1.47 -10.30
C ALA A 26 5.09 -2.43 -11.38
N LEU A 27 4.35 -2.56 -12.48
CA LEU A 27 4.77 -3.34 -13.64
C LEU A 27 6.00 -2.72 -14.32
N GLU A 28 5.98 -1.42 -14.61
CA GLU A 28 7.09 -0.71 -15.28
C GLU A 28 8.40 -0.78 -14.49
N LYS A 29 8.34 -0.79 -13.15
CA LYS A 29 9.51 -0.74 -12.27
C LYS A 29 9.88 -2.10 -11.68
N ASN A 30 9.21 -3.18 -12.11
CA ASN A 30 9.35 -4.52 -11.53
C ASN A 30 9.30 -4.46 -9.99
N ALA A 31 8.28 -3.79 -9.47
CA ALA A 31 8.11 -3.49 -8.07
C ALA A 31 6.96 -4.29 -7.47
N VAL A 32 7.04 -4.55 -6.16
CA VAL A 32 5.93 -5.14 -5.40
C VAL A 32 4.88 -4.05 -5.18
N LEU A 33 3.65 -4.27 -5.65
CA LEU A 33 2.51 -3.42 -5.34
C LEU A 33 1.89 -3.86 -4.01
N ILE A 34 1.67 -2.91 -3.10
CA ILE A 34 0.95 -3.13 -1.85
C ILE A 34 -0.22 -2.14 -1.79
N SER A 35 -1.44 -2.67 -1.79
CA SER A 35 -2.71 -1.91 -1.77
C SER A 35 -3.39 -2.07 -0.42
N GLU A 36 -3.86 -0.97 0.18
CA GLU A 36 -4.60 -1.06 1.44
C GLU A 36 -5.92 -1.81 1.27
N ASP A 37 -6.65 -1.51 0.18
CA ASP A 37 -7.95 -2.10 -0.10
C ASP A 37 -7.85 -3.62 -0.34
N ASP A 38 -6.78 -4.08 -0.99
CA ASP A 38 -6.53 -5.51 -1.21
C ASP A 38 -6.30 -6.23 0.13
N TRP A 39 -5.60 -5.59 1.06
CA TRP A 39 -5.33 -6.15 2.38
C TRP A 39 -6.56 -6.14 3.27
N LEU A 40 -7.31 -5.04 3.26
CA LEU A 40 -8.55 -4.93 4.03
C LEU A 40 -9.59 -5.94 3.56
N SER A 41 -9.76 -6.10 2.25
CA SER A 41 -10.67 -7.10 1.68
C SER A 41 -10.24 -8.54 1.98
N ALA A 42 -8.94 -8.83 1.99
CA ALA A 42 -8.42 -10.16 2.32
C ALA A 42 -8.54 -10.52 3.82
N HIS A 43 -8.32 -9.56 4.72
CA HIS A 43 -8.24 -9.82 6.17
C HIS A 43 -9.54 -9.54 6.93
N TYR A 44 -10.38 -8.65 6.41
CA TYR A 44 -11.64 -8.23 7.04
C TYR A 44 -12.80 -8.30 6.04
N PRO A 45 -13.02 -9.46 5.37
CA PRO A 45 -14.16 -9.61 4.50
C PRO A 45 -15.44 -9.41 5.31
N ASP A 46 -16.39 -8.66 4.74
CA ASP A 46 -17.70 -8.38 5.36
C ASP A 46 -17.61 -7.77 6.77
N GLN A 47 -16.58 -6.96 7.04
CA GLN A 47 -16.40 -6.27 8.34
C GLN A 47 -16.30 -4.75 8.21
N ILE A 48 -16.30 -4.22 6.98
CA ILE A 48 -16.16 -2.78 6.72
C ILE A 48 -17.48 -2.26 6.14
N TYR A 49 -18.36 -1.78 7.02
CA TYR A 49 -19.67 -1.25 6.64
C TYR A 49 -19.77 0.26 6.80
N SER A 50 -18.83 0.85 7.53
CA SER A 50 -18.75 2.27 7.80
C SER A 50 -17.32 2.79 7.64
N PHE A 51 -17.19 4.12 7.64
CA PHE A 51 -15.89 4.78 7.65
C PHE A 51 -15.11 4.48 8.94
N ASP A 52 -15.79 4.33 10.08
CA ASP A 52 -15.15 4.03 11.36
C ASP A 52 -14.59 2.60 11.39
N ASP A 53 -15.29 1.64 10.78
CA ASP A 53 -14.77 0.28 10.59
C ASP A 53 -13.50 0.32 9.74
N TYR A 54 -13.55 1.02 8.60
CA TYR A 54 -12.40 1.21 7.73
C TYR A 54 -11.21 1.80 8.50
N MET A 55 -11.41 2.87 9.27
CA MET A 55 -10.34 3.50 10.07
C MET A 55 -9.76 2.53 11.11
N THR A 56 -10.61 1.76 11.78
CA THR A 56 -10.21 0.77 12.79
C THR A 56 -9.37 -0.34 12.17
N HIS A 57 -9.85 -0.93 11.07
CA HIS A 57 -9.18 -2.04 10.40
C HIS A 57 -7.91 -1.60 9.66
N SER A 58 -7.93 -0.42 9.03
CA SER A 58 -6.75 0.24 8.43
C SER A 58 -5.64 0.46 9.47
N ALA A 59 -5.99 0.99 10.64
CA ALA A 59 -5.03 1.21 11.72
C ALA A 59 -4.36 -0.09 12.21
N ARG A 60 -5.07 -1.23 12.17
CA ARG A 60 -4.53 -2.54 12.58
C ARG A 60 -3.52 -3.10 11.59
N ILE A 61 -3.72 -2.91 10.28
CA ILE A 61 -2.82 -3.46 9.25
C ILE A 61 -1.58 -2.60 9.01
N LYS A 62 -1.68 -1.28 9.21
CA LYS A 62 -0.60 -0.31 8.95
C LYS A 62 0.75 -0.66 9.62
N PRO A 63 0.81 -1.04 10.92
CA PRO A 63 2.07 -1.43 11.55
C PRO A 63 2.73 -2.65 10.88
N PHE A 64 1.93 -3.64 10.51
CA PHE A 64 2.43 -4.84 9.84
C PHE A 64 2.95 -4.53 8.43
N VAL A 65 2.13 -3.81 7.64
CA VAL A 65 2.51 -3.38 6.28
C VAL A 65 3.80 -2.55 6.32
N LYS A 66 3.95 -1.63 7.26
CA LYS A 66 5.16 -0.83 7.43
C LYS A 66 6.40 -1.70 7.60
N LEU A 67 6.35 -2.70 8.50
CA LEU A 67 7.48 -3.60 8.72
C LEU A 67 7.78 -4.45 7.48
N HIS A 68 6.74 -4.91 6.78
CA HIS A 68 6.89 -5.72 5.58
C HIS A 68 7.51 -4.94 4.42
N VAL A 69 7.01 -3.72 4.15
CA VAL A 69 7.58 -2.78 3.17
C VAL A 69 9.05 -2.53 3.46
N GLN A 70 9.41 -2.24 4.72
CA GLN A 70 10.80 -2.00 5.10
C GLN A 70 11.69 -3.22 4.84
N SER A 71 11.19 -4.43 5.10
CA SER A 71 11.92 -5.67 4.82
C SER A 71 12.14 -5.88 3.33
N ILE A 72 11.13 -5.66 2.48
CA ILE A 72 11.25 -5.75 1.02
C ILE A 72 12.27 -4.73 0.48
N LEU A 73 12.20 -3.49 0.95
CA LEU A 73 13.15 -2.45 0.50
C LEU A 73 14.60 -2.79 0.89
N LYS A 74 14.81 -3.45 2.03
CA LYS A 74 16.14 -3.89 2.47
C LYS A 74 16.72 -5.00 1.59
N THR A 75 15.90 -5.77 0.87
CA THR A 75 16.38 -6.78 -0.09
C THR A 75 16.76 -6.18 -1.44
N GLY A 76 16.57 -4.88 -1.64
CA GLY A 76 16.83 -4.19 -2.92
C GLY A 76 15.62 -4.15 -3.86
N THR A 77 14.47 -4.66 -3.43
CA THR A 77 13.25 -4.72 -4.24
C THR A 77 12.45 -3.42 -4.13
N ASN A 78 12.03 -2.88 -5.28
CA ASN A 78 11.18 -1.69 -5.32
C ASN A 78 9.78 -2.01 -4.78
N VAL A 79 9.16 -1.03 -4.13
CA VAL A 79 7.79 -1.13 -3.62
C VAL A 79 6.98 0.05 -4.13
N VAL A 80 5.77 -0.22 -4.59
CA VAL A 80 4.74 0.78 -4.88
C VAL A 80 3.62 0.61 -3.86
N MET A 81 3.25 1.69 -3.18
CA MET A 81 2.15 1.67 -2.21
C MET A 81 0.94 2.43 -2.75
N ASP A 82 -0.21 1.76 -2.75
CA ASP A 82 -1.54 2.33 -2.99
C ASP A 82 -2.30 2.41 -1.66
N PHE A 83 -1.96 3.43 -0.88
CA PHE A 83 -2.57 3.75 0.40
C PHE A 83 -3.10 5.19 0.35
N PRO A 84 -4.15 5.52 1.11
CA PRO A 84 -4.54 6.90 1.29
C PRO A 84 -3.39 7.69 1.93
N ALA A 85 -3.06 8.81 1.31
CA ALA A 85 -2.08 9.77 1.79
C ALA A 85 -2.71 10.90 2.62
N ASN A 86 -3.92 10.68 3.12
CA ASN A 86 -4.66 11.69 3.88
C ASN A 86 -4.17 11.60 5.33
N THR A 87 -3.25 12.50 5.70
CA THR A 87 -2.96 12.84 7.10
C THR A 87 -4.09 13.63 7.72
#